data_AF-W0JUD7-F1
#
_entry.id   AF-W0JUD7-F1
#
_cell.length_a   1.000
_cell.length_b   1.000
_cell.length_c   1.000
_cell.angle_alpha   90.00
_cell.angle_beta   90.00
_cell.angle_gamma   90.00
#
_symmetry.space_group_name_H-M   'P 1'
#
loop_
_entity.id
_entity.type
_entity.pdbx_description
1 polymer ?
#
loop_
_entity_poly.entity_id
_entity_poly.type
_entity_poly.pdbx_seq_one_letter_code
_entity_poly.pdbx_strand_id
1 'polypeptide(L)'
;MAVAIATLERDGTTLELPLLAEGGGAPLVGQDIGKPESGPSNKGSINPRWQDQWSRSEGYTLSVRYTESDAYSRAIELADLLKSHSDGEDLLLNIDLPEYDDDIRVAPAAEQDTAVTIAYDVGQTNFVDCEVSLTRVNTTHGSGSQVAETPTATGNGPITLSYGSQSVEFRDDIVVDRSVGRPNSVVRRTTFDFPNYEDKIKAAYDGFEIGVEFTDNAVSRATTLKSMVGQKLGRTSLTLDFNGIYGLGAFDVVPEGSQALRTVRASAEQGVIVVPTLKLRRVMADG
;
A
#
# COMPACT_ATOMS: atom_id res chain seq x y z
N MET A 1 2.90 -20.89 18.36
CA MET A 1 2.90 -21.57 17.04
C MET A 1 4.11 -21.04 16.28
N ALA A 2 4.80 -21.87 15.51
CA ALA A 2 5.86 -21.34 14.64
C ALA A 2 5.20 -20.40 13.62
N VAL A 3 5.68 -19.16 13.57
CA VAL A 3 5.29 -18.17 12.58
C VAL A 3 6.03 -18.55 11.31
N ALA A 4 5.31 -18.83 10.22
CA ALA A 4 5.94 -19.00 8.91
C ALA A 4 6.52 -17.65 8.47
N ILE A 5 7.64 -17.66 7.76
CA ILE A 5 8.31 -16.43 7.34
C ILE A 5 8.39 -16.44 5.81
N ALA A 6 7.99 -15.33 5.20
CA ALA A 6 8.38 -15.04 3.82
C ALA A 6 9.54 -14.05 3.80
N THR A 7 10.31 -14.04 2.73
CA THR A 7 11.43 -13.12 2.54
C THR A 7 11.31 -12.48 1.17
N LEU A 8 11.45 -11.16 1.13
CA LEU A 8 11.60 -10.39 -0.09
C LEU A 8 13.04 -9.93 -0.23
N GLU A 9 13.64 -10.17 -1.39
CA GLU A 9 15.01 -9.76 -1.67
C GLU A 9 15.12 -9.02 -3.01
N ARG A 10 15.82 -7.89 -3.00
CA ARG A 10 16.21 -7.17 -4.22
C ARG A 10 17.41 -6.26 -3.94
N ASP A 11 18.38 -6.28 -4.86
CA ASP A 11 19.57 -5.40 -4.81
C ASP A 11 20.29 -5.43 -3.44
N GLY A 12 20.47 -6.63 -2.88
CA GLY A 12 21.11 -6.84 -1.57
C GLY A 12 20.29 -6.41 -0.36
N THR A 13 19.07 -5.88 -0.56
CA THR A 13 18.11 -5.61 0.51
C THR A 13 17.24 -6.85 0.73
N THR A 14 17.28 -7.40 1.94
CA THR A 14 16.48 -8.57 2.33
C THR A 14 15.53 -8.16 3.46
N LEU A 15 14.23 -8.36 3.26
CA LEU A 15 13.20 -8.11 4.26
C LEU A 15 12.49 -9.40 4.61
N GLU A 16 12.44 -9.75 5.90
CA GLU A 16 11.57 -10.83 6.37
C GLU A 16 10.16 -10.30 6.64
N LEU A 17 9.19 -11.13 6.30
CA LEU A 17 7.75 -10.90 6.38
C LEU A 17 7.16 -12.00 7.27
N PRO A 18 6.97 -11.75 8.58
CA PRO A 18 6.34 -12.73 9.47
C PRO A 18 4.89 -12.93 9.06
N LEU A 19 4.55 -14.15 8.63
CA LEU A 19 3.23 -14.47 8.10
C LEU A 19 2.27 -14.81 9.24
N LEU A 20 1.28 -13.95 9.44
CA LEU A 20 0.36 -13.99 10.57
C LEU A 20 -1.02 -13.51 10.13
N ALA A 21 -2.04 -14.34 10.38
CA ALA A 21 -3.42 -14.04 10.03
C ALA A 21 -4.19 -13.39 11.19
N GLU A 22 -5.21 -12.60 10.87
CA GLU A 22 -6.21 -12.12 11.83
C GLU A 22 -7.12 -13.25 12.34
N GLY A 23 -6.58 -14.08 13.23
CA GLY A 23 -7.34 -15.11 13.94
C GLY A 23 -7.95 -16.22 13.05
N GLY A 24 -8.67 -17.13 13.72
CA GLY A 24 -9.79 -17.93 13.18
C GLY A 24 -9.64 -18.80 11.91
N GLY A 25 -8.47 -18.88 11.27
CA GLY A 25 -8.30 -19.59 10.00
C GLY A 25 -8.25 -18.69 8.76
N ALA A 26 -7.97 -17.39 8.90
CA ALA A 26 -7.66 -16.53 7.77
C ALA A 26 -6.38 -17.02 7.05
N PRO A 27 -6.33 -16.92 5.70
CA PRO A 27 -5.18 -17.41 4.93
C PRO A 27 -3.94 -16.59 5.24
N LEU A 28 -2.80 -17.26 5.47
CA LEU A 28 -1.49 -16.61 5.64
C LEU A 28 -0.91 -16.18 4.29
N VAL A 29 -1.14 -17.02 3.28
CA VAL A 29 -0.73 -16.81 1.90
C VAL A 29 -1.89 -17.22 1.00
N GLY A 30 -2.30 -16.32 0.11
CA GLY A 30 -3.13 -16.60 -1.05
C GLY A 30 -2.26 -16.81 -2.27
N GLN A 31 -2.59 -17.82 -3.09
CA GLN A 31 -1.99 -18.03 -4.40
C GLN A 31 -3.10 -18.19 -5.44
N ASP A 32 -3.12 -17.30 -6.42
CA ASP A 32 -4.10 -17.32 -7.51
C ASP A 32 -3.40 -17.61 -8.82
N ILE A 33 -3.88 -18.61 -9.56
CA ILE A 33 -3.32 -19.00 -10.88
C ILE A 33 -4.41 -18.91 -11.94
N GLY A 34 -4.14 -18.15 -12.99
CA GLY A 34 -5.05 -17.91 -14.10
C GLY A 34 -4.38 -18.05 -15.46
N LYS A 35 -5.18 -18.22 -16.51
CA LYS A 35 -4.72 -18.20 -17.92
C LYS A 35 -5.48 -17.13 -18.70
N PRO A 36 -5.24 -15.84 -18.40
CA PRO A 36 -6.06 -14.74 -18.93
C PRO A 36 -6.04 -14.65 -20.46
N GLU A 37 -4.98 -15.14 -21.08
CA GLU A 37 -4.75 -15.07 -22.54
C GLU A 37 -5.11 -16.38 -23.27
N SER A 38 -5.59 -17.39 -22.53
CA SER A 38 -6.08 -18.64 -23.12
C SER A 38 -7.53 -18.50 -23.55
N GLY A 39 -7.92 -19.13 -24.65
CA GLY A 39 -9.30 -18.99 -25.10
C GLY A 39 -9.71 -19.86 -26.27
N PRO A 40 -11.03 -20.00 -26.48
CA PRO A 40 -11.58 -20.68 -27.64
C PRO A 40 -11.34 -19.86 -28.92
N SER A 41 -10.81 -20.52 -29.94
CA SER A 41 -10.77 -20.01 -31.31
C SER A 41 -12.14 -20.14 -31.96
N ASN A 42 -12.74 -19.01 -32.34
CA ASN A 42 -14.06 -18.93 -32.95
C ASN A 42 -14.09 -19.29 -34.45
N LYS A 43 -13.20 -20.18 -34.92
CA LYS A 43 -13.07 -20.52 -36.34
C LYS A 43 -13.68 -21.87 -36.68
N GLY A 44 -14.75 -21.85 -37.47
CA GLY A 44 -15.14 -22.92 -38.42
C GLY A 44 -15.71 -24.23 -37.85
N SER A 45 -15.95 -24.35 -36.55
CA SER A 45 -16.54 -25.54 -35.93
C SER A 45 -17.52 -25.20 -34.82
N ILE A 46 -18.52 -26.07 -34.60
CA ILE A 46 -19.52 -25.94 -33.51
C ILE A 46 -18.84 -25.94 -32.14
N ASN A 47 -17.81 -26.77 -31.98
CA ASN A 47 -16.95 -26.75 -30.81
C ASN A 47 -15.67 -25.98 -31.16
N PRO A 48 -15.29 -24.93 -30.41
CA PRO A 48 -14.13 -24.12 -30.73
C PRO A 48 -12.83 -24.91 -30.53
N ARG A 49 -11.79 -24.54 -31.28
CA ARG A 49 -10.43 -25.05 -31.02
C ARG A 49 -9.84 -24.28 -29.86
N TRP A 50 -9.27 -24.96 -28.87
CA TRP A 50 -8.60 -24.30 -27.74
C TRP A 50 -7.16 -23.92 -28.11
N GLN A 51 -6.72 -22.73 -27.68
CA GLN A 51 -5.33 -22.30 -27.79
C GLN A 51 -4.84 -21.78 -26.44
N ASP A 52 -3.67 -22.26 -26.05
CA ASP A 52 -3.00 -21.93 -24.80
C ASP A 52 -1.50 -21.88 -25.07
N GLN A 53 -1.05 -20.69 -25.51
CA GLN A 53 0.31 -20.45 -26.01
C GLN A 53 0.97 -19.25 -25.31
N TRP A 54 0.28 -18.68 -24.33
CA TRP A 54 0.67 -17.45 -23.64
C TRP A 54 0.90 -17.76 -22.16
N SER A 55 1.75 -16.96 -21.53
CA SER A 55 2.06 -17.04 -20.12
C SER A 55 0.81 -17.06 -19.24
N ARG A 56 0.84 -17.89 -18.19
CA ARG A 56 -0.16 -17.86 -17.12
C ARG A 56 0.04 -16.60 -16.25
N SER A 57 -1.02 -16.16 -15.61
CA SER A 57 -0.95 -15.20 -14.51
C SER A 57 -0.87 -15.96 -13.20
N GLU A 58 0.00 -15.53 -12.30
CA GLU A 58 0.14 -16.10 -10.97
C GLU A 58 0.37 -14.97 -9.97
N GLY A 59 -0.50 -14.88 -8.97
CA GLY A 59 -0.50 -13.83 -7.95
C GLY A 59 -0.32 -14.42 -6.56
N TYR A 60 0.32 -13.65 -5.69
CA TYR A 60 0.51 -13.97 -4.28
C TYR A 60 -0.04 -12.83 -3.42
N THR A 61 -0.80 -13.18 -2.38
CA THR A 61 -1.23 -12.26 -1.33
C THR A 61 -0.70 -12.75 -0.01
N LEU A 62 0.06 -11.94 0.71
CA LEU A 62 0.68 -12.28 1.98
C LEU A 62 0.05 -11.44 3.10
N SER A 63 -0.43 -12.11 4.15
CA SER A 63 -0.83 -11.44 5.39
C SER A 63 0.36 -11.40 6.34
N VAL A 64 0.95 -10.22 6.49
CA VAL A 64 2.17 -9.97 7.24
C VAL A 64 1.84 -9.20 8.50
N ARG A 65 2.43 -9.59 9.64
CA ARG A 65 2.30 -8.86 10.89
C ARG A 65 3.65 -8.67 11.56
N TYR A 66 4.01 -7.42 11.78
CA TYR A 66 5.17 -7.08 12.58
C TYR A 66 4.74 -6.82 14.03
N THR A 67 5.35 -7.55 14.96
CA THR A 67 5.05 -7.44 16.41
C THR A 67 6.27 -7.06 17.26
N GLU A 68 7.44 -6.98 16.64
CA GLU A 68 8.71 -6.68 17.29
C GLU A 68 8.90 -5.16 17.45
N SER A 69 9.84 -4.74 18.31
CA SER A 69 10.03 -3.32 18.65
C SER A 69 10.36 -2.39 17.46
N ASP A 70 10.76 -2.97 16.34
CA ASP A 70 11.09 -2.31 15.08
C ASP A 70 9.96 -2.44 14.03
N ALA A 71 8.76 -2.85 14.43
CA ALA A 71 7.63 -3.12 13.52
C ALA A 71 7.34 -1.96 12.55
N TYR A 72 7.34 -0.72 13.05
CA TYR A 72 7.11 0.46 12.23
C TYR A 72 8.22 0.69 11.20
N SER A 73 9.50 0.56 11.60
CA SER A 73 10.62 0.71 10.66
C SER A 73 10.61 -0.39 9.61
N ARG A 74 10.30 -1.65 9.96
CA ARG A 74 10.20 -2.74 8.98
C ARG A 74 9.05 -2.54 8.00
N ALA A 75 7.91 -2.03 8.46
CA ALA A 75 6.79 -1.67 7.58
C ALA A 75 7.15 -0.51 6.63
N ILE A 76 7.92 0.46 7.11
CA ILE A 76 8.44 1.56 6.28
C ILE A 76 9.40 1.04 5.21
N GLU A 77 10.35 0.18 5.58
CA GLU A 77 11.29 -0.46 4.65
C GLU A 77 10.56 -1.28 3.58
N LEU A 78 9.52 -2.02 3.95
CA LEU A 78 8.66 -2.75 3.03
C LEU A 78 7.96 -1.82 2.02
N ALA A 79 7.37 -0.73 2.51
CA ALA A 79 6.76 0.29 1.65
C ALA A 79 7.79 0.89 0.68
N ASP A 80 8.96 1.27 1.17
CA ASP A 80 10.00 1.87 0.35
C ASP A 80 10.59 0.88 -0.67
N LEU A 81 10.74 -0.40 -0.31
CA LEU A 81 11.10 -1.46 -1.25
C LEU A 81 10.07 -1.56 -2.38
N LEU A 82 8.79 -1.76 -2.06
CA LEU A 82 7.75 -1.96 -3.09
C LEU A 82 7.45 -0.70 -3.91
N LYS A 83 7.74 0.48 -3.34
CA LYS A 83 7.63 1.77 -4.03
C LYS A 83 8.81 2.04 -4.97
N SER A 84 10.01 1.60 -4.63
CA SER A 84 11.23 1.91 -5.39
C SER A 84 11.24 1.25 -6.77
N HIS A 85 11.77 1.98 -7.75
CA HIS A 85 12.06 1.48 -9.10
C HIS A 85 13.43 0.81 -9.10
N SER A 86 13.52 -0.39 -9.70
CA SER A 86 14.65 -1.29 -9.49
C SER A 86 15.64 -1.39 -10.65
N ASP A 87 15.64 -0.48 -11.63
CA ASP A 87 16.55 -0.53 -12.79
C ASP A 87 16.58 -1.88 -13.54
N GLY A 88 15.50 -2.67 -13.46
CA GLY A 88 15.46 -4.01 -14.06
C GLY A 88 15.86 -5.15 -13.12
N GLU A 89 16.28 -4.87 -11.89
CA GLU A 89 16.58 -5.90 -10.89
C GLU A 89 15.31 -6.61 -10.44
N ASP A 90 15.39 -7.95 -10.40
CA ASP A 90 14.29 -8.82 -10.00
C ASP A 90 14.04 -8.75 -8.49
N LEU A 91 12.77 -8.75 -8.09
CA LEU A 91 12.35 -8.97 -6.71
C LEU A 91 12.13 -10.47 -6.52
N LEU A 92 12.81 -11.07 -5.56
CA LEU A 92 12.70 -12.48 -5.23
C LEU A 92 11.83 -12.66 -3.98
N LEU A 93 10.91 -13.60 -4.05
CA LEU A 93 10.05 -14.04 -2.95
C LEU A 93 10.42 -15.47 -2.56
N ASN A 94 10.73 -15.65 -1.30
CA ASN A 94 10.90 -16.95 -0.67
C ASN A 94 9.82 -17.12 0.40
N ILE A 95 9.15 -18.27 0.46
CA ILE A 95 8.14 -18.57 1.50
C ILE A 95 8.58 -19.85 2.19
N ASP A 96 8.83 -19.79 3.50
CA ASP A 96 9.27 -20.93 4.31
C ASP A 96 8.12 -21.93 4.57
N LEU A 97 7.60 -22.50 3.48
CA LEU A 97 6.51 -23.46 3.44
C LEU A 97 6.74 -24.44 2.27
N PRO A 98 6.55 -25.76 2.47
CA PRO A 98 6.98 -26.80 1.53
C PRO A 98 6.23 -26.83 0.20
N GLU A 99 5.07 -26.18 0.10
CA GLU A 99 4.25 -26.10 -1.12
C GLU A 99 4.68 -24.99 -2.09
N TYR A 100 5.61 -24.11 -1.71
CA TYR A 100 6.10 -23.02 -2.55
C TYR A 100 7.49 -23.32 -3.10
N ASP A 101 7.79 -22.77 -4.28
CA ASP A 101 9.13 -22.81 -4.85
C ASP A 101 10.06 -21.85 -4.10
N ASP A 102 11.36 -22.12 -4.12
CA ASP A 102 12.38 -21.14 -3.74
C ASP A 102 12.59 -20.09 -4.86
N ASP A 103 13.04 -18.91 -4.49
CA ASP A 103 13.44 -17.78 -5.34
C ASP A 103 12.39 -17.44 -6.42
N ILE A 104 11.14 -17.28 -5.99
CA ILE A 104 10.03 -16.91 -6.87
C ILE A 104 10.24 -15.46 -7.33
N ARG A 105 10.54 -15.26 -8.61
CA ARG A 105 10.59 -13.92 -9.20
C ARG A 105 9.21 -13.30 -9.22
N VAL A 106 9.08 -12.15 -8.58
CA VAL A 106 7.83 -11.42 -8.43
C VAL A 106 8.00 -9.94 -8.79
N ALA A 107 6.88 -9.27 -8.98
CA ALA A 107 6.79 -7.82 -9.09
C ALA A 107 5.70 -7.29 -8.13
N PRO A 108 5.81 -6.05 -7.61
CA PRO A 108 4.76 -5.42 -6.82
C PRO A 108 3.44 -5.36 -7.61
N ALA A 109 2.36 -5.93 -7.05
CA ALA A 109 1.01 -6.13 -7.61
C ALA A 109 0.78 -5.49 -8.98
N ALA A 110 1.19 -6.18 -10.02
CA ALA A 110 1.22 -5.60 -11.34
C ALA A 110 -0.22 -5.56 -11.91
N GLU A 111 -0.57 -4.45 -12.58
CA GLU A 111 -1.96 -4.09 -12.96
C GLU A 111 -2.90 -3.69 -11.80
N GLN A 112 -2.39 -3.61 -10.56
CA GLN A 112 -3.12 -3.05 -9.42
C GLN A 112 -2.55 -1.69 -9.02
N ASP A 113 -3.39 -0.84 -8.40
CA ASP A 113 -2.95 0.48 -7.94
C ASP A 113 -2.06 0.41 -6.70
N THR A 114 -2.23 -0.64 -5.89
CA THR A 114 -1.56 -0.84 -4.60
C THR A 114 -0.96 -2.23 -4.55
N ALA A 115 0.29 -2.32 -4.11
CA ALA A 115 1.02 -3.55 -3.87
C ALA A 115 1.19 -3.87 -2.38
N VAL A 116 1.11 -2.87 -1.50
CA VAL A 116 1.05 -3.08 -0.06
C VAL A 116 0.09 -2.11 0.60
N THR A 117 -0.74 -2.62 1.50
CA THR A 117 -1.53 -1.83 2.44
C THR A 117 -1.00 -2.09 3.84
N ILE A 118 -0.75 -1.02 4.59
CA ILE A 118 -0.20 -1.04 5.95
C ILE A 118 -1.24 -0.41 6.87
N ALA A 119 -1.76 -1.18 7.81
CA ALA A 119 -2.68 -0.74 8.83
C ALA A 119 -1.91 -0.42 10.14
N TYR A 120 -2.08 0.80 10.62
CA TYR A 120 -1.55 1.25 11.90
C TYR A 120 -2.68 1.30 12.92
N ASP A 121 -2.74 0.30 13.79
CA ASP A 121 -3.78 0.16 14.79
C ASP A 121 -3.57 1.07 16.02
N VAL A 122 -4.68 1.59 16.55
CA VAL A 122 -4.68 2.44 17.74
C VAL A 122 -4.38 1.63 18.99
N GLY A 123 -3.48 2.16 19.83
CA GLY A 123 -3.28 1.68 21.19
C GLY A 123 -2.38 0.45 21.32
N GLN A 124 -1.88 -0.11 20.21
CA GLN A 124 -0.85 -1.15 20.22
C GLN A 124 0.47 -0.58 19.71
N THR A 125 1.44 -0.41 20.60
CA THR A 125 2.81 -0.09 20.21
C THR A 125 3.45 -1.30 19.55
N ASN A 126 4.23 -1.07 18.50
CA ASN A 126 5.02 -2.11 17.83
C ASN A 126 4.17 -3.20 17.16
N PHE A 127 3.00 -2.80 16.68
CA PHE A 127 2.07 -3.68 15.99
C PHE A 127 1.69 -3.03 14.67
N VAL A 128 1.94 -3.75 13.57
CA VAL A 128 1.60 -3.29 12.22
C VAL A 128 1.16 -4.48 11.40
N ASP A 129 -0.01 -4.35 10.79
CA ASP A 129 -0.52 -5.29 9.81
C ASP A 129 -0.23 -4.80 8.40
N CYS A 130 0.27 -5.70 7.56
CA CYS A 130 0.50 -5.44 6.16
C CYS A 130 -0.15 -6.52 5.30
N GLU A 131 -0.88 -6.10 4.27
CA GLU A 131 -1.29 -6.99 3.19
C GLU A 131 -0.40 -6.70 1.98
N VAL A 132 0.36 -7.70 1.52
CA VAL A 132 1.29 -7.56 0.40
C VAL A 132 0.76 -8.35 -0.79
N SER A 133 0.63 -7.71 -1.93
CA SER A 133 0.21 -8.31 -3.19
C SER A 133 1.35 -8.29 -4.22
N LEU A 134 1.62 -9.45 -4.81
CA LEU A 134 2.75 -9.69 -5.71
C LEU A 134 2.29 -10.49 -6.94
N THR A 135 2.94 -10.27 -8.07
CA THR A 135 2.68 -11.01 -9.31
C THR A 135 3.93 -11.77 -9.72
N ARG A 136 3.84 -13.08 -9.96
CA ARG A 136 4.96 -13.88 -10.47
C ARG A 136 5.31 -13.47 -11.89
N VAL A 137 6.60 -13.28 -12.14
CA VAL A 137 7.12 -12.81 -13.42
C VAL A 137 8.31 -13.65 -13.84
N ASN A 138 8.58 -13.69 -15.14
CA ASN A 138 9.73 -14.38 -15.70
C ASN A 138 11.02 -13.55 -15.52
N THR A 139 10.92 -12.25 -15.77
CA THR A 139 12.02 -11.27 -15.64
C THR A 139 11.47 -9.86 -15.53
N THR A 140 12.24 -8.99 -14.89
CA THR A 140 12.00 -7.56 -14.81
C THR A 140 12.82 -6.82 -15.86
N HIS A 141 12.21 -5.83 -16.50
CA HIS A 141 12.88 -4.88 -17.39
C HIS A 141 12.65 -3.47 -16.89
N GLY A 142 13.73 -2.72 -16.72
CA GLY A 142 13.71 -1.32 -16.31
C GLY A 142 14.94 -0.60 -16.85
N SER A 143 14.96 0.72 -16.69
CA SER A 143 16.14 1.53 -16.96
C SER A 143 16.13 2.75 -16.04
N GLY A 144 17.26 3.04 -15.40
CA GLY A 144 17.43 4.07 -14.36
C GLY A 144 16.90 3.61 -13.00
N SER A 145 17.12 4.42 -11.95
CA SER A 145 16.72 4.10 -10.57
C SER A 145 15.92 5.24 -9.96
N GLN A 146 14.90 4.90 -9.15
CA GLN A 146 14.19 5.83 -8.28
C GLN A 146 14.02 5.18 -6.91
N VAL A 147 14.84 5.60 -5.95
CA VAL A 147 14.75 5.14 -4.57
C VAL A 147 13.66 5.92 -3.85
N ALA A 148 12.74 5.19 -3.23
CA ALA A 148 11.76 5.78 -2.34
C ALA A 148 12.34 5.98 -0.94
N GLU A 149 12.02 7.12 -0.34
CA GLU A 149 12.33 7.41 1.05
C GLU A 149 11.05 7.90 1.73
N THR A 150 10.67 7.21 2.79
CA THR A 150 9.62 7.64 3.70
C THR A 150 10.19 8.61 4.73
N PRO A 151 9.65 9.84 4.84
CA PRO A 151 10.01 10.76 5.92
C PRO A 151 9.77 10.11 7.28
N THR A 152 10.79 10.10 8.13
CA THR A 152 10.73 9.57 9.50
C THR A 152 10.93 10.67 10.53
N ALA A 153 10.26 10.56 11.67
CA ALA A 153 10.45 11.46 12.81
C ALA A 153 10.36 10.68 14.13
N THR A 154 10.75 11.33 15.23
CA THR A 154 10.56 10.81 16.58
C THR A 154 9.63 11.73 17.35
N GLY A 155 8.72 11.16 18.13
CA GLY A 155 7.72 11.92 18.87
C GLY A 155 6.44 11.13 19.09
N ASN A 156 5.59 11.66 19.98
CA ASN A 156 4.30 11.07 20.35
C ASN A 156 3.17 12.12 20.22
N GLY A 157 3.40 13.17 19.44
CA GLY A 157 2.43 14.25 19.25
C GLY A 157 1.30 13.82 18.32
N PRO A 158 0.11 14.45 18.38
CA PRO A 158 -1.01 14.04 17.54
C PRO A 158 -0.69 14.19 16.06
N ILE A 159 -1.27 13.31 15.23
CA ILE A 159 -1.19 13.47 13.78
C ILE A 159 -1.88 14.80 13.43
N THR A 160 -1.27 15.60 12.57
CA THR A 160 -1.74 16.94 12.24
C THR A 160 -1.85 17.12 10.74
N LEU A 161 -3.00 17.65 10.28
CA LEU A 161 -3.16 18.12 8.91
C LEU A 161 -3.17 19.64 8.91
N SER A 162 -2.31 20.26 8.11
CA SER A 162 -2.17 21.71 8.08
C SER A 162 -2.10 22.29 6.67
N TYR A 163 -2.51 23.56 6.55
CA TYR A 163 -2.41 24.35 5.33
C TYR A 163 -2.43 25.85 5.65
N GLY A 164 -1.33 26.54 5.31
CA GLY A 164 -1.18 27.95 5.65
C GLY A 164 -1.24 28.16 7.18
N SER A 165 -2.22 28.93 7.65
CA SER A 165 -2.48 29.14 9.09
C SER A 165 -3.52 28.19 9.68
N GLN A 166 -4.12 27.32 8.86
CA GLN A 166 -5.11 26.35 9.32
C GLN A 166 -4.41 25.05 9.74
N SER A 167 -4.89 24.46 10.84
CA SER A 167 -4.41 23.17 11.33
C SER A 167 -5.54 22.41 12.02
N VAL A 168 -5.55 21.10 11.85
CA VAL A 168 -6.43 20.16 12.56
C VAL A 168 -5.57 19.01 13.05
N GLU A 169 -5.51 18.85 14.37
CA GLU A 169 -4.91 17.69 15.00
C GLU A 169 -5.89 16.52 14.97
N PHE A 170 -5.40 15.29 15.03
CA PHE A 170 -6.13 14.03 15.18
C PHE A 170 -5.59 13.39 16.46
N ARG A 171 -6.47 13.13 17.44
CA ARG A 171 -6.07 12.75 18.81
C ARG A 171 -6.73 11.45 19.29
N ASP A 172 -8.01 11.30 18.99
CA ASP A 172 -8.84 10.23 19.53
C ASP A 172 -9.27 9.29 18.40
N ASP A 173 -9.29 7.99 18.69
CA ASP A 173 -9.82 6.93 17.82
C ASP A 173 -9.38 7.05 16.34
N ILE A 174 -8.07 7.01 16.11
CA ILE A 174 -7.46 7.28 14.80
C ILE A 174 -7.05 6.00 14.09
N VAL A 175 -7.79 5.59 13.07
CA VAL A 175 -7.35 4.51 12.18
C VAL A 175 -6.55 5.10 11.03
N VAL A 176 -5.39 4.53 10.73
CA VAL A 176 -4.57 4.94 9.58
C VAL A 176 -4.19 3.74 8.74
N ASP A 177 -4.57 3.79 7.47
CA ASP A 177 -4.09 2.87 6.44
C ASP A 177 -3.17 3.64 5.48
N ARG A 178 -2.00 3.07 5.16
CA ARG A 178 -1.10 3.55 4.10
C ARG A 178 -1.08 2.53 2.97
N SER A 179 -1.34 2.98 1.76
CA SER A 179 -1.33 2.13 0.55
C SER A 179 -0.25 2.58 -0.42
N VAL A 180 0.58 1.64 -0.87
CA VAL A 180 1.75 1.90 -1.71
C VAL A 180 1.80 0.92 -2.89
N GLY A 181 2.19 1.38 -4.07
CA GLY A 181 2.27 0.53 -5.28
C GLY A 181 2.93 1.19 -6.49
N ARG A 182 2.94 0.51 -7.63
CA ARG A 182 3.48 1.03 -8.91
C ARG A 182 2.47 0.83 -10.05
N PRO A 183 1.32 1.54 -10.05
CA PRO A 183 0.23 1.37 -11.03
C PRO A 183 0.64 1.56 -12.50
N ASN A 184 1.74 2.27 -12.71
CA ASN A 184 2.20 2.64 -14.03
C ASN A 184 3.12 1.59 -14.68
N SER A 185 3.61 0.64 -13.88
CA SER A 185 4.38 -0.50 -14.36
C SER A 185 3.44 -1.57 -14.90
N VAL A 186 3.91 -2.39 -15.85
CA VAL A 186 3.02 -3.21 -16.69
C VAL A 186 3.51 -4.65 -16.79
N VAL A 187 2.58 -5.59 -16.77
CA VAL A 187 2.83 -6.99 -17.11
C VAL A 187 2.66 -7.18 -18.61
N ARG A 188 3.62 -7.84 -19.25
CA ARG A 188 3.51 -8.24 -20.65
C ARG A 188 3.49 -9.75 -20.77
N ARG A 189 2.43 -10.27 -21.38
CA ARG A 189 2.34 -11.68 -21.75
C ARG A 189 3.54 -12.10 -22.60
N THR A 190 3.97 -13.33 -22.43
CA THR A 190 5.05 -13.95 -23.22
C THR A 190 4.64 -15.35 -23.66
N THR A 191 5.49 -16.03 -24.44
CA THR A 191 5.33 -17.47 -24.73
C THR A 191 6.03 -18.37 -23.70
N PHE A 192 6.69 -17.78 -22.70
CA PHE A 192 7.20 -18.51 -21.54
C PHE A 192 6.06 -18.75 -20.54
N ASP A 193 6.34 -19.52 -19.48
CA ASP A 193 5.33 -19.84 -18.47
C ASP A 193 4.81 -18.59 -17.76
N PHE A 194 5.67 -17.61 -17.51
CA PHE A 194 5.35 -16.38 -16.79
C PHE A 194 5.56 -15.11 -17.65
N PRO A 195 4.81 -14.04 -17.37
CA PRO A 195 4.94 -12.79 -18.11
C PRO A 195 6.19 -12.01 -17.72
N ASN A 196 6.57 -11.02 -18.52
CA ASN A 196 7.64 -10.09 -18.16
C ASN A 196 7.06 -8.85 -17.49
N TYR A 197 7.77 -8.29 -16.51
CA TYR A 197 7.41 -7.03 -15.88
C TYR A 197 8.20 -5.88 -16.50
N GLU A 198 7.51 -4.80 -16.87
CA GLU A 198 8.10 -3.54 -17.29
C GLU A 198 8.00 -2.53 -16.16
N ASP A 199 9.09 -2.35 -15.43
CA ASP A 199 9.19 -1.35 -14.38
C ASP A 199 9.48 0.02 -14.99
N LYS A 200 8.48 0.90 -14.96
CA LYS A 200 8.59 2.22 -15.60
C LYS A 200 8.99 3.27 -14.58
N ILE A 201 9.91 4.15 -14.96
CA ILE A 201 10.19 5.40 -14.23
C ILE A 201 8.99 6.34 -14.37
N LYS A 202 8.02 6.18 -13.49
CA LYS A 202 6.80 6.98 -13.37
C LYS A 202 6.42 7.11 -11.90
N ALA A 203 5.51 8.03 -11.61
CA ALA A 203 5.02 8.23 -10.26
C ALA A 203 4.45 6.91 -9.67
N ALA A 204 5.02 6.50 -8.54
CA ALA A 204 4.51 5.39 -7.73
C ALA A 204 3.26 5.83 -6.96
N TYR A 205 2.44 4.87 -6.53
CA TYR A 205 1.35 5.07 -5.59
C TYR A 205 1.86 5.10 -4.13
N ASP A 206 1.50 6.12 -3.36
CA ASP A 206 1.65 6.28 -1.90
C ASP A 206 0.49 7.17 -1.40
N GLY A 207 -0.46 6.58 -0.69
CA GLY A 207 -1.68 7.24 -0.21
C GLY A 207 -2.03 6.82 1.22
N PHE A 208 -2.84 7.63 1.89
CA PHE A 208 -3.28 7.44 3.26
C PHE A 208 -4.81 7.52 3.32
N GLU A 209 -5.42 6.60 4.05
CA GLU A 209 -6.81 6.67 4.48
C GLU A 209 -6.84 6.80 5.99
N ILE A 210 -7.45 7.88 6.49
CA ILE A 210 -7.51 8.19 7.91
C ILE A 210 -8.96 8.23 8.37
N GLY A 211 -9.28 7.43 9.38
CA GLY A 211 -10.50 7.54 10.18
C GLY A 211 -10.19 8.24 11.51
N VAL A 212 -11.05 9.16 11.94
CA VAL A 212 -10.89 9.86 13.23
C VAL A 212 -12.23 10.28 13.81
N GLU A 213 -12.34 10.26 15.14
CA GLU A 213 -13.47 10.85 15.86
C GLU A 213 -13.08 12.20 16.50
N PHE A 214 -13.94 13.22 16.31
CA PHE A 214 -13.81 14.48 17.01
C PHE A 214 -14.81 14.55 18.16
N THR A 215 -14.29 14.53 19.38
CA THR A 215 -15.06 14.62 20.62
C THR A 215 -15.06 16.05 21.19
N ASP A 216 -14.00 16.82 20.94
CA ASP A 216 -13.86 18.22 21.35
C ASP A 216 -13.90 19.19 20.17
N ASN A 217 -14.53 20.35 20.35
CA ASN A 217 -14.64 21.39 19.32
C ASN A 217 -15.03 20.84 17.93
N ALA A 218 -15.82 19.76 17.90
CA ALA A 218 -15.94 18.89 16.73
C ALA A 218 -16.42 19.63 15.49
N VAL A 219 -17.38 20.55 15.66
CA VAL A 219 -17.91 21.40 14.58
C VAL A 219 -16.81 22.29 13.99
N SER A 220 -15.97 22.90 14.83
CA SER A 220 -14.88 23.77 14.38
C SER A 220 -13.82 22.95 13.63
N ARG A 221 -13.34 21.85 14.22
CA ARG A 221 -12.35 20.95 13.61
C ARG A 221 -12.84 20.39 12.26
N ALA A 222 -14.08 19.91 12.21
CA ALA A 222 -14.69 19.42 10.98
C ALA A 222 -14.87 20.52 9.91
N THR A 223 -15.16 21.76 10.33
CA THR A 223 -15.30 22.90 9.39
C THR A 223 -13.94 23.30 8.82
N THR A 224 -12.91 23.37 9.65
CA THR A 224 -11.52 23.62 9.21
C THR A 224 -11.05 22.54 8.26
N LEU A 225 -11.29 21.26 8.59
CA LEU A 225 -10.93 20.14 7.72
C LEU A 225 -11.63 20.23 6.35
N LYS A 226 -12.94 20.52 6.33
CA LYS A 226 -13.70 20.74 5.09
C LYS A 226 -13.16 21.92 4.28
N SER A 227 -12.77 23.00 4.94
CA SER A 227 -12.15 24.15 4.28
C SER A 227 -10.83 23.77 3.61
N MET A 228 -9.97 23.03 4.32
CA MET A 228 -8.66 22.61 3.81
C MET A 228 -8.79 21.65 2.62
N VAL A 229 -9.73 20.70 2.69
CA VAL A 229 -9.97 19.70 1.64
C VAL A 229 -10.74 20.29 0.45
N GLY A 230 -11.68 21.21 0.68
CA GLY A 230 -12.59 21.74 -0.34
C GLY A 230 -12.04 22.91 -1.15
N GLN A 231 -10.90 23.49 -0.77
CA GLN A 231 -10.31 24.61 -1.48
C GLN A 231 -9.53 24.18 -2.73
N LYS A 232 -9.31 25.13 -3.65
CA LYS A 232 -8.45 24.92 -4.81
C LYS A 232 -6.98 25.04 -4.39
N LEU A 233 -6.30 23.91 -4.27
CA LEU A 233 -4.90 23.85 -3.84
C LEU A 233 -3.89 24.28 -4.92
N GLY A 234 -4.25 24.20 -6.20
CA GLY A 234 -3.36 24.58 -7.30
C GLY A 234 -2.15 23.66 -7.35
N ARG A 235 -0.96 24.20 -7.09
CA ARG A 235 0.29 23.42 -6.97
C ARG A 235 0.76 23.23 -5.52
N THR A 236 0.06 23.81 -4.56
CA THR A 236 0.40 23.71 -3.14
C THR A 236 -0.15 22.41 -2.55
N SER A 237 0.59 21.77 -1.66
CA SER A 237 0.17 20.61 -0.88
C SER A 237 -0.42 21.00 0.48
N LEU A 238 -1.17 20.09 1.08
CA LEU A 238 -1.39 20.06 2.53
C LEU A 238 -0.19 19.36 3.18
N THR A 239 0.10 19.64 4.44
CA THR A 239 1.10 18.90 5.21
C THR A 239 0.39 17.97 6.19
N LEU A 240 0.57 16.66 5.98
CA LEU A 240 0.17 15.61 6.92
C LEU A 240 1.39 15.23 7.76
N ASP A 241 1.42 15.66 9.01
CA ASP A 241 2.52 15.40 9.94
C ASP A 241 2.10 14.37 10.98
N PHE A 242 2.80 13.23 11.01
CA PHE A 242 2.58 12.21 12.03
C PHE A 242 3.24 12.55 13.36
N ASN A 243 4.09 13.58 13.43
CA ASN A 243 4.78 14.01 14.64
C ASN A 243 5.53 12.87 15.35
N GLY A 244 6.07 11.92 14.57
CA GLY A 244 6.79 10.73 15.05
C GLY A 244 5.91 9.54 15.44
N ILE A 245 4.58 9.68 15.43
CA ILE A 245 3.67 8.53 15.58
C ILE A 245 3.94 7.54 14.45
N TYR A 246 3.98 6.26 14.79
CA TYR A 246 4.33 5.16 13.87
C TYR A 246 5.72 5.31 13.22
N GLY A 247 6.63 6.09 13.82
CA GLY A 247 7.94 6.40 13.26
C GLY A 247 7.90 7.30 12.01
N LEU A 248 6.72 7.81 11.66
CA LEU A 248 6.49 8.60 10.46
C LEU A 248 6.72 10.10 10.72
N GLY A 249 7.22 10.79 9.69
CA GLY A 249 7.40 12.23 9.67
C GLY A 249 6.28 12.97 8.93
N ALA A 250 6.64 14.09 8.31
CA ALA A 250 5.71 14.92 7.56
C ALA A 250 5.68 14.57 6.07
N PHE A 251 4.49 14.57 5.50
CA PHE A 251 4.22 14.30 4.09
C PHE A 251 3.49 15.46 3.45
N ASP A 252 3.94 15.83 2.26
CA ASP A 252 3.15 16.65 1.35
C ASP A 252 2.07 15.80 0.70
N VAL A 253 0.81 16.18 0.92
CA VAL A 253 -0.35 15.41 0.48
C VAL A 253 -1.40 16.29 -0.17
N VAL A 254 -2.23 15.68 -1.01
CA VAL A 254 -3.43 16.29 -1.58
C VAL A 254 -4.64 15.38 -1.35
N PRO A 255 -5.86 15.91 -1.18
CA PRO A 255 -7.05 15.09 -1.13
C PRO A 255 -7.26 14.29 -2.43
N GLU A 256 -7.61 13.01 -2.33
CA GLU A 256 -7.74 12.12 -3.49
C GLU A 256 -9.16 11.56 -3.65
N GLY A 257 -9.59 11.47 -4.91
CA GLY A 257 -10.86 10.86 -5.29
C GLY A 257 -12.08 11.76 -5.16
N SER A 258 -13.24 11.25 -5.61
CA SER A 258 -14.52 11.97 -5.57
C SER A 258 -15.11 12.09 -4.16
N GLN A 259 -14.61 11.30 -3.21
CA GLN A 259 -15.04 11.26 -1.82
C GLN A 259 -13.83 11.35 -0.88
N ALA A 260 -12.95 12.32 -1.12
CA ALA A 260 -11.72 12.50 -0.34
C ALA A 260 -11.96 12.78 1.15
N LEU A 261 -13.14 13.30 1.52
CA LEU A 261 -13.53 13.52 2.90
C LEU A 261 -15.00 13.18 3.11
N ARG A 262 -15.28 12.41 4.15
CA ARG A 262 -16.62 12.17 4.66
C ARG A 262 -16.69 12.60 6.12
N THR A 263 -17.71 13.37 6.47
CA THR A 263 -18.00 13.73 7.88
C THR A 263 -19.43 13.32 8.21
N VAL A 264 -19.63 12.66 9.33
CA VAL A 264 -20.93 12.20 9.82
C VAL A 264 -21.16 12.75 11.22
N ARG A 265 -22.37 13.27 11.47
CA ARG A 265 -22.77 13.63 12.83
C ARG A 265 -23.28 12.38 13.52
N ALA A 266 -22.71 12.01 14.67
CA ALA A 266 -23.23 10.92 15.48
C ALA A 266 -24.62 11.33 16.03
N SER A 267 -25.61 10.45 15.88
CA SER A 267 -26.99 10.72 16.31
C SER A 267 -27.20 10.50 17.82
N ALA A 268 -26.33 9.71 18.44
CA ALA A 268 -26.43 9.30 19.84
C ALA A 268 -25.70 10.22 20.82
N GLU A 269 -24.74 11.03 20.35
CA GLU A 269 -23.87 11.85 21.21
C GLU A 269 -23.84 13.32 20.76
N GLN A 270 -24.26 14.22 21.64
CA GLN A 270 -24.24 15.65 21.37
C GLN A 270 -22.81 16.16 21.41
N GLY A 271 -22.32 16.68 20.29
CA GLY A 271 -20.98 17.28 20.21
C GLY A 271 -19.93 16.42 19.52
N VAL A 272 -20.28 15.21 19.07
CA VAL A 272 -19.37 14.30 18.37
C VAL A 272 -19.56 14.38 16.84
N ILE A 273 -18.45 14.46 16.12
CA ILE A 273 -18.42 14.33 14.66
C ILE A 273 -17.40 13.26 14.29
N VAL A 274 -17.86 12.26 13.56
CA VAL A 274 -17.00 11.19 13.05
C VAL A 274 -16.54 11.55 11.64
N VAL A 275 -15.24 11.41 11.40
CA VAL A 275 -14.64 11.47 10.07
C VAL A 275 -14.25 10.04 9.73
N PRO A 276 -15.18 9.23 9.18
CA PRO A 276 -14.87 7.84 8.87
C PRO A 276 -13.80 7.68 7.78
N THR A 277 -13.63 8.71 6.95
CA THR A 277 -12.71 8.64 5.80
C THR A 277 -12.17 10.02 5.46
N LEU A 278 -10.84 10.13 5.46
CA LEU A 278 -10.04 11.19 4.86
C LEU A 278 -8.97 10.53 3.98
N LYS A 279 -9.10 10.68 2.65
CA LYS A 279 -8.17 10.10 1.67
C LYS A 279 -7.20 11.15 1.16
N LEU A 280 -5.92 10.86 1.36
CA LEU A 280 -4.81 11.75 1.07
C LEU A 280 -3.78 11.03 0.22
N ARG A 281 -3.24 11.75 -0.74
CA ARG A 281 -2.29 11.24 -1.71
C ARG A 281 -0.96 11.96 -1.54
N ARG A 282 0.14 11.22 -1.31
CA ARG A 282 1.47 11.82 -1.25
C ARG A 282 1.83 12.42 -2.61
N VAL A 283 2.36 13.64 -2.58
CA VAL A 283 2.88 14.36 -3.73
C VAL A 283 4.31 14.81 -3.45
N MET A 284 5.00 15.27 -4.49
CA MET A 284 6.28 15.94 -4.31
C MET A 284 6.02 17.34 -3.73
N ALA A 285 6.81 17.75 -2.74
CA ALA A 285 6.85 19.14 -2.31
C ALA A 285 7.17 20.02 -3.53
N ASP A 286 6.37 21.06 -3.79
CA ASP A 286 6.82 22.13 -4.68
C ASP A 286 7.99 22.83 -3.95
N GLY A 287 9.19 22.81 -4.55
CA GLY A 287 10.36 23.52 -4.05
C GLY A 287 10.25 25.04 -4.15
#